data_AF-A0A537X5E8-F1
#
_entry.id   AF-A0A537X5E8-F1
#
_cell.length_a   1.000
_cell.length_b   1.000
_cell.length_c   1.000
_cell.angle_alpha   90.00
_cell.angle_beta   90.00
_cell.angle_gamma   90.00
#
_symmetry.space_group_name_H-M   'P 1'
#
loop_
_entity.id
_entity.type
_entity.pdbx_description
1 polymer ?
#
loop_
_entity_poly.entity_id
_entity_poly.type
_entity_poly.pdbx_seq_one_letter_code
_entity_poly.pdbx_strand_id
1 'polypeptide(L)'
;MSLSRRTILKGAGTLPLALGNFGRSAMAQTAAAPIAGTETPPVLFVHGNGDHAALWITTLWRMESNGVPRDRMFAIDFTDPLARSDDSKPEPNKSSTEDQRRELGEAIKELKRRTGASRVALVGNSRGGYSIRSYIKNGGAADVSHAVLCGVPNHGVFAWDDNLGNEFNGRGPFLRGLNEGESEVTPGIAFLTLRSEGLDKYAQADGRILGKPGIPTGITAEGPALKGATNLVLGAVDHRETAFHPRAFREIYKFIAGREPDRLAITPEAQVKLSGLVTGTPGGVQTNRPVTGASVEVYRVSPDSGERIGGAIHASQTGAEGRWGPARVDPSWYIEIVLTSPGSPTTHAYRSPFPRSSDVVHLRAAGPLRPADAGAGAIVIMSRPRGYFGIPRDVVLFDGKEPADVKAGVPTDSATTLRISAAEVGRQVTGLFNEERIVARAWPAAENRIAVAELTY
;
A
#
# COMPACT_ATOMS: atom_id res chain seq x y z
N MET A 1 -44.55 28.02 -60.31
CA MET A 1 -45.75 28.55 -59.62
C MET A 1 -46.09 27.52 -58.54
N SER A 2 -46.19 27.74 -57.23
CA SER A 2 -46.21 28.89 -56.31
C SER A 2 -45.74 28.39 -54.92
N LEU A 3 -45.16 29.26 -54.10
CA LEU A 3 -44.74 29.03 -52.70
C LEU A 3 -45.78 29.55 -51.69
N SER A 4 -45.87 28.95 -50.49
CA SER A 4 -46.15 29.59 -49.18
C SER A 4 -46.09 28.52 -48.05
N ARG A 5 -45.26 28.56 -46.98
CA ARG A 5 -45.08 29.40 -45.76
C ARG A 5 -46.16 29.28 -44.65
N ARG A 6 -45.70 28.83 -43.45
CA ARG A 6 -46.10 29.13 -42.04
C ARG A 6 -46.93 28.12 -41.18
N THR A 7 -46.20 27.40 -40.31
CA THR A 7 -46.15 27.41 -38.81
C THR A 7 -47.42 27.42 -37.88
N ILE A 8 -47.30 26.60 -36.80
CA ILE A 8 -47.78 26.70 -35.37
C ILE A 8 -49.08 25.98 -34.94
N LEU A 9 -48.97 25.04 -33.97
CA LEU A 9 -49.60 24.97 -32.60
C LEU A 9 -49.43 23.54 -32.00
N LYS A 10 -48.67 23.28 -30.92
CA LYS A 10 -48.97 23.35 -29.46
C LYS A 10 -50.29 22.70 -28.99
N GLY A 11 -50.21 21.75 -28.05
CA GLY A 11 -51.30 21.44 -27.11
C GLY A 11 -51.33 20.01 -26.55
N ALA A 12 -51.32 19.87 -25.22
CA ALA A 12 -51.24 18.64 -24.44
C ALA A 12 -52.50 17.74 -24.48
N GLY A 13 -52.33 16.45 -24.16
CA GLY A 13 -53.42 15.52 -23.85
C GLY A 13 -52.91 14.28 -23.11
N THR A 14 -53.40 14.06 -21.90
CA THR A 14 -53.00 13.07 -20.90
C THR A 14 -53.92 11.84 -20.88
N LEU A 15 -53.32 10.63 -20.86
CA LEU A 15 -53.80 9.29 -20.39
C LEU A 15 -55.04 8.64 -21.07
N PRO A 16 -55.30 7.32 -20.87
CA PRO A 16 -54.42 6.14 -20.88
C PRO A 16 -54.93 5.03 -21.83
N LEU A 17 -54.07 4.15 -22.34
CA LEU A 17 -54.49 2.87 -22.92
C LEU A 17 -53.73 1.72 -22.28
N ALA A 18 -54.46 1.03 -21.41
CA ALA A 18 -54.11 -0.29 -20.90
C ALA A 18 -54.21 -1.31 -22.04
N LEU A 19 -53.10 -1.96 -22.34
CA LEU A 19 -53.09 -3.25 -23.03
C LEU A 19 -52.24 -4.20 -22.19
N GLY A 20 -52.95 -5.10 -21.50
CA GLY A 20 -52.36 -6.20 -20.79
C GLY A 20 -51.63 -7.12 -21.75
N ASN A 21 -50.39 -7.45 -21.41
CA ASN A 21 -49.69 -8.56 -22.02
C ASN A 21 -49.46 -9.61 -20.94
N PHE A 22 -49.95 -10.82 -21.22
CA PHE A 22 -49.94 -11.97 -20.33
C PHE A 22 -48.51 -12.30 -19.89
N GLY A 23 -48.29 -12.21 -18.57
CA GLY A 23 -47.06 -12.64 -17.94
C GLY A 23 -46.86 -14.15 -18.13
N ARG A 24 -45.82 -14.50 -18.89
CA ARG A 24 -45.08 -15.72 -18.60
C ARG A 24 -44.08 -15.33 -17.51
N SER A 25 -44.42 -15.63 -16.26
CA SER A 25 -43.45 -15.64 -15.17
C SER A 25 -42.32 -16.57 -15.59
N ALA A 26 -41.20 -16.01 -16.00
CA ALA A 26 -39.95 -16.75 -16.00
C ALA A 26 -39.77 -17.21 -14.56
N MET A 27 -39.85 -18.53 -14.33
CA MET A 27 -39.44 -19.07 -13.05
C MET A 27 -37.99 -18.64 -12.86
N ALA A 28 -37.78 -17.71 -11.93
CA ALA A 28 -36.47 -17.41 -11.41
C ALA A 28 -35.86 -18.76 -11.05
N GLN A 29 -34.79 -19.11 -11.76
CA GLN A 29 -33.96 -20.23 -11.37
C GLN A 29 -33.59 -19.94 -9.91
N THR A 30 -34.14 -20.73 -9.00
CA THR A 30 -33.89 -20.61 -7.56
C THR A 30 -32.39 -20.47 -7.42
N ALA A 31 -31.94 -19.29 -6.97
CA ALA A 31 -30.56 -19.09 -6.63
C ALA A 31 -30.18 -20.24 -5.70
N ALA A 32 -29.06 -20.91 -6.01
CA ALA A 32 -28.53 -21.92 -5.13
C ALA A 32 -28.52 -21.33 -3.71
N ALA A 33 -29.13 -22.04 -2.77
CA ALA A 33 -29.12 -21.64 -1.37
C ALA A 33 -27.67 -21.28 -0.99
N PRO A 34 -27.43 -20.16 -0.27
CA PRO A 34 -26.09 -19.84 0.17
C PRO A 34 -25.56 -21.06 0.91
N ILE A 35 -24.45 -21.63 0.44
CA ILE A 35 -23.71 -22.60 1.21
C ILE A 35 -23.44 -21.92 2.54
N ALA A 36 -23.96 -22.48 3.62
CA ALA A 36 -23.68 -22.02 4.98
C ALA A 36 -22.15 -21.82 5.08
N GLY A 37 -21.77 -20.58 5.39
CA GLY A 37 -20.53 -19.97 4.92
C GLY A 37 -19.27 -20.78 5.18
N THR A 38 -18.49 -21.00 4.12
CA THR A 38 -17.05 -21.19 4.29
C THR A 38 -16.50 -19.86 4.79
N GLU A 39 -16.26 -19.76 6.09
CA GLU A 39 -15.59 -18.63 6.70
C GLU A 39 -14.29 -18.33 5.93
N THR A 40 -14.07 -17.06 5.57
CA THR A 40 -12.86 -16.62 4.87
C THR A 40 -11.62 -17.18 5.60
N PRO A 41 -10.67 -17.85 4.91
CA PRO A 41 -9.47 -18.35 5.56
C PRO A 41 -8.70 -17.18 6.20
N PRO A 42 -7.97 -17.40 7.31
CA PRO A 42 -7.15 -16.34 7.89
C PRO A 42 -6.16 -15.79 6.86
N VAL A 43 -5.98 -14.47 6.84
CA VAL A 43 -5.20 -13.79 5.80
C VAL A 43 -3.93 -13.20 6.39
N LEU A 44 -2.79 -13.57 5.81
CA LEU A 44 -1.49 -12.98 6.10
C LEU A 44 -1.07 -12.05 4.97
N PHE A 45 -0.83 -10.79 5.30
CA PHE A 45 -0.39 -9.74 4.38
C PHE A 45 1.12 -9.53 4.49
N VAL A 46 1.81 -9.50 3.34
CA VAL A 46 3.27 -9.52 3.22
C VAL A 46 3.75 -8.32 2.40
N HIS A 47 4.47 -7.40 3.02
CA HIS A 47 4.91 -6.15 2.38
C HIS A 47 6.13 -6.36 1.44
N GLY A 48 6.42 -5.32 0.65
CA GLY A 48 7.52 -5.30 -0.31
C GLY A 48 8.89 -4.96 0.27
N ASN A 49 9.86 -4.78 -0.64
CA ASN A 49 11.25 -4.47 -0.31
C ASN A 49 11.37 -3.10 0.38
N GLY A 50 11.94 -3.05 1.59
CA GLY A 50 12.10 -1.80 2.35
C GLY A 50 10.84 -1.25 3.02
N ASP A 51 9.69 -1.90 2.82
CA ASP A 51 8.39 -1.50 3.38
C ASP A 51 8.13 -2.15 4.77
N HIS A 52 6.93 -1.97 5.29
CA HIS A 52 6.45 -2.49 6.59
C HIS A 52 4.94 -2.75 6.58
N ALA A 53 4.39 -3.36 7.62
CA ALA A 53 2.99 -3.79 7.71
C ALA A 53 1.98 -2.66 7.53
N ALA A 54 2.31 -1.42 7.95
CA ALA A 54 1.41 -0.27 7.85
C ALA A 54 0.90 0.04 6.43
N LEU A 55 1.59 -0.40 5.37
CA LEU A 55 1.08 -0.21 4.01
C LEU A 55 -0.26 -0.92 3.80
N TRP A 56 -0.54 -1.99 4.55
CA TRP A 56 -1.79 -2.75 4.49
C TRP A 56 -2.97 -2.13 5.25
N ILE A 57 -2.80 -1.01 5.98
CA ILE A 57 -3.86 -0.40 6.81
C ILE A 57 -5.20 -0.27 6.07
N THR A 58 -5.20 0.29 4.86
CA THR A 58 -6.45 0.53 4.11
C THR A 58 -7.06 -0.78 3.63
N THR A 59 -6.25 -1.79 3.27
CA THR A 59 -6.72 -3.13 2.93
C THR A 59 -7.33 -3.84 4.14
N LEU A 60 -6.69 -3.78 5.30
CA LEU A 60 -7.22 -4.34 6.55
C LEU A 60 -8.59 -3.73 6.89
N TRP A 61 -8.70 -2.40 6.85
CA TRP A 61 -9.97 -1.73 7.10
C TRP A 61 -11.06 -2.07 6.09
N ARG A 62 -10.71 -2.26 4.82
CA ARG A 62 -11.67 -2.72 3.80
C ARG A 62 -12.10 -4.16 4.06
N MET A 63 -11.19 -5.05 4.49
CA MET A 63 -11.53 -6.42 4.90
C MET A 63 -12.51 -6.42 6.10
N GLU A 64 -12.22 -5.64 7.15
CA GLU A 64 -13.11 -5.49 8.32
C GLU A 64 -14.47 -4.91 7.93
N SER A 65 -14.49 -3.92 7.04
CA SER A 65 -15.72 -3.32 6.50
C SER A 65 -16.58 -4.30 5.69
N ASN A 66 -16.01 -5.44 5.31
CA ASN A 66 -16.67 -6.53 4.59
C ASN A 66 -16.73 -7.83 5.44
N GLY A 67 -16.68 -7.67 6.77
CA GLY A 67 -16.99 -8.72 7.74
C GLY A 67 -15.85 -9.68 8.05
N VAL A 68 -14.62 -9.42 7.62
CA VAL A 68 -13.46 -10.25 8.02
C VAL A 68 -13.01 -9.86 9.44
N PRO A 69 -13.02 -10.78 10.41
CA PRO A 69 -12.59 -10.50 11.77
C PRO A 69 -11.10 -10.10 11.84
N ARG A 70 -10.78 -9.10 12.67
CA ARG A 70 -9.41 -8.59 12.84
C ARG A 70 -8.42 -9.66 13.29
N ASP A 71 -8.82 -10.52 14.21
CA ASP A 71 -8.02 -11.61 14.76
C ASP A 71 -7.72 -12.72 13.75
N ARG A 72 -8.41 -12.73 12.61
CA ARG A 72 -8.12 -13.60 11.46
C ARG A 72 -7.22 -12.95 10.42
N MET A 73 -6.76 -11.74 10.66
CA MET A 73 -5.84 -11.03 9.78
C MET A 73 -4.54 -10.72 10.50
N PHE A 74 -3.43 -10.85 9.77
CA PHE A 74 -2.13 -10.46 10.25
C PHE A 74 -1.35 -9.81 9.11
N ALA A 75 -0.66 -8.70 9.38
CA ALA A 75 0.32 -8.12 8.47
C ALA A 75 1.69 -8.25 9.12
N ILE A 76 2.61 -8.95 8.47
CA ILE A 76 3.95 -9.19 9.00
C ILE A 76 4.83 -7.94 8.83
N ASP A 77 5.73 -7.69 9.79
CA ASP A 77 6.88 -6.82 9.63
C ASP A 77 8.14 -7.68 9.54
N PHE A 78 8.73 -7.75 8.35
CA PHE A 78 10.03 -8.40 8.21
C PHE A 78 11.11 -7.55 8.88
N THR A 79 11.96 -8.19 9.68
CA THR A 79 12.94 -7.51 10.53
C THR A 79 13.85 -6.58 9.72
N ASP A 80 14.45 -7.11 8.66
CA ASP A 80 15.28 -6.39 7.70
C ASP A 80 14.62 -6.47 6.31
N PRO A 81 13.76 -5.50 5.94
CA PRO A 81 12.88 -5.62 4.78
C PRO A 81 13.60 -5.44 3.43
N LEU A 82 14.84 -4.93 3.43
CA LEU A 82 15.65 -4.72 2.24
C LEU A 82 16.41 -5.99 1.83
N ALA A 83 16.40 -6.28 0.54
CA ALA A 83 17.19 -7.34 -0.07
C ALA A 83 18.68 -6.98 -0.12
N ARG A 84 19.53 -7.99 0.07
CA ARG A 84 20.98 -7.90 -0.20
C ARG A 84 21.23 -7.63 -1.68
N SER A 85 22.35 -6.99 -1.97
CA SER A 85 22.77 -6.73 -3.35
C SER A 85 23.09 -8.03 -4.12
N ASP A 86 23.63 -9.00 -3.39
CA ASP A 86 23.86 -10.40 -3.77
C ASP A 86 23.36 -11.26 -2.61
N ASP A 87 22.38 -12.13 -2.86
CA ASP A 87 21.65 -12.89 -1.84
C ASP A 87 22.58 -13.77 -0.98
N SER A 88 23.66 -14.25 -1.59
CA SER A 88 24.64 -15.14 -0.97
C SER A 88 25.63 -14.43 -0.04
N LYS A 89 25.73 -13.10 -0.13
CA LYS A 89 26.72 -12.31 0.61
C LYS A 89 26.04 -11.55 1.75
N PRO A 90 26.45 -11.75 3.01
CA PRO A 90 25.92 -10.97 4.12
C PRO A 90 26.05 -9.47 3.87
N GLU A 91 24.98 -8.73 4.13
CA GLU A 91 24.97 -7.27 4.06
C GLU A 91 24.24 -6.75 5.30
N PRO A 92 24.84 -5.85 6.11
CA PRO A 92 24.24 -5.37 7.35
C PRO A 92 22.84 -4.77 7.13
N ASN A 93 21.90 -5.08 8.04
CA ASN A 93 20.52 -4.57 8.03
C ASN A 93 19.71 -4.97 6.77
N LYS A 94 20.12 -6.05 6.08
CA LYS A 94 19.44 -6.58 4.89
C LYS A 94 19.30 -8.10 4.98
N SER A 95 18.18 -8.61 4.48
CA SER A 95 17.83 -10.04 4.53
C SER A 95 18.09 -10.75 3.20
N SER A 96 18.46 -12.02 3.27
CA SER A 96 18.38 -12.91 2.11
C SER A 96 16.95 -13.40 1.84
N THR A 97 16.78 -14.08 0.71
CA THR A 97 15.57 -14.85 0.39
C THR A 97 15.25 -15.91 1.44
N GLU A 98 16.27 -16.54 2.02
CA GLU A 98 16.14 -17.54 3.09
C GLU A 98 15.69 -16.92 4.43
N ASP A 99 16.24 -15.76 4.78
CA ASP A 99 15.82 -15.01 5.97
C ASP A 99 14.33 -14.63 5.89
N GLN A 100 13.90 -14.09 4.74
CA GLN A 100 12.50 -13.75 4.49
C GLN A 100 11.57 -14.97 4.52
N ARG A 101 12.01 -16.10 3.97
CA ARG A 101 11.22 -17.35 3.96
C ARG A 101 11.00 -17.87 5.38
N ARG A 102 12.03 -17.82 6.22
CA ARG A 102 11.95 -18.24 7.63
C ARG A 102 10.98 -17.36 8.42
N GLU A 103 11.12 -16.04 8.35
CA GLU A 103 10.24 -15.10 9.06
C GLU A 103 8.77 -15.25 8.59
N LEU A 104 8.54 -15.49 7.29
CA LEU A 104 7.20 -15.78 6.79
C LEU A 104 6.62 -17.08 7.39
N GLY A 105 7.43 -18.15 7.47
CA GLY A 105 7.00 -19.41 8.06
C GLY A 105 6.61 -19.28 9.54
N GLU A 106 7.33 -18.46 10.30
CA GLU A 106 7.00 -18.14 11.70
C GLU A 106 5.68 -17.38 11.82
N ALA A 107 5.45 -16.39 10.95
CA ALA A 107 4.20 -15.63 10.91
C ALA A 107 2.99 -16.49 10.53
N ILE A 108 3.16 -17.43 9.58
CA ILE A 108 2.12 -18.41 9.20
C ILE A 108 1.79 -19.31 10.39
N LYS A 109 2.81 -19.85 11.06
CA LYS A 109 2.63 -20.68 12.25
C LYS A 109 1.88 -19.94 13.35
N GLU A 110 2.22 -18.68 13.59
CA GLU A 110 1.55 -17.85 14.60
C GLU A 110 0.08 -17.57 14.23
N LEU A 111 -0.19 -17.22 12.97
CA LEU A 111 -1.57 -16.99 12.53
C LEU A 111 -2.43 -18.26 12.62
N LYS A 112 -1.89 -19.41 12.21
CA LYS A 112 -2.55 -20.71 12.39
C LYS A 112 -2.81 -21.03 13.86
N ARG A 113 -1.83 -20.78 14.73
CA ARG A 113 -1.98 -20.99 16.18
C ARG A 113 -3.08 -20.12 16.79
N ARG A 114 -3.15 -18.83 16.41
CA ARG A 114 -4.16 -17.89 16.91
C ARG A 114 -5.58 -18.24 16.47
N THR A 115 -5.72 -18.72 15.24
CA THR A 115 -7.03 -18.92 14.59
C THR A 115 -7.52 -20.37 14.63
N GLY A 116 -6.63 -21.33 14.92
CA GLY A 116 -6.93 -22.76 14.83
C GLY A 116 -7.03 -23.29 13.38
N ALA A 117 -6.79 -22.45 12.37
CA ALA A 117 -6.91 -22.86 10.98
C ALA A 117 -5.74 -23.76 10.53
N SER A 118 -6.04 -24.75 9.70
CA SER A 118 -5.03 -25.63 9.10
C SER A 118 -4.29 -24.98 7.93
N ARG A 119 -4.94 -24.05 7.22
CA ARG A 119 -4.39 -23.30 6.08
C ARG A 119 -4.69 -21.82 6.19
N VAL A 120 -3.84 -20.99 5.62
CA VAL A 120 -4.01 -19.52 5.54
C VAL A 120 -4.04 -19.05 4.08
N ALA A 121 -4.58 -17.86 3.83
CA ALA A 121 -4.40 -17.15 2.57
C ALA A 121 -3.23 -16.17 2.71
N LEU A 122 -2.35 -16.10 1.70
CA LEU A 122 -1.19 -15.22 1.67
C LEU A 122 -1.39 -14.15 0.60
N VAL A 123 -1.17 -12.88 0.95
CA VAL A 123 -1.26 -11.74 0.04
C VAL A 123 0.05 -10.97 0.10
N GLY A 124 0.82 -10.98 -1.00
CA GLY A 124 2.14 -10.34 -1.06
C GLY A 124 2.19 -9.22 -2.08
N ASN A 125 2.83 -8.11 -1.72
CA ASN A 125 3.20 -7.06 -2.67
C ASN A 125 4.70 -7.12 -2.98
N SER A 126 5.08 -6.90 -4.24
CA SER A 126 6.48 -6.75 -4.64
C SER A 126 7.34 -7.93 -4.15
N ARG A 127 8.49 -7.66 -3.52
CA ARG A 127 9.36 -8.67 -2.87
C ARG A 127 8.63 -9.62 -1.92
N GLY A 128 7.55 -9.19 -1.26
CA GLY A 128 6.75 -10.06 -0.38
C GLY A 128 6.16 -11.27 -1.08
N GLY A 129 5.96 -11.20 -2.41
CA GLY A 129 5.57 -12.36 -3.20
C GLY A 129 6.66 -13.42 -3.35
N TYR A 130 7.94 -13.03 -3.32
CA TYR A 130 9.06 -13.97 -3.38
C TYR A 130 9.11 -14.88 -2.16
N SER A 131 8.91 -14.33 -0.96
CA SER A 131 8.87 -15.14 0.26
C SER A 131 7.69 -16.12 0.24
N ILE A 132 6.51 -15.69 -0.24
CA ILE A 132 5.33 -16.55 -0.43
C ILE A 132 5.65 -17.71 -1.38
N ARG A 133 6.14 -17.41 -2.58
CA ARG A 133 6.46 -18.43 -3.59
C ARG A 133 7.56 -19.38 -3.11
N SER A 134 8.60 -18.83 -2.49
CA SER A 134 9.70 -19.60 -1.92
C SER A 134 9.23 -20.52 -0.79
N TYR A 135 8.41 -20.03 0.13
CA TYR A 135 7.85 -20.86 1.20
C TYR A 135 7.01 -22.02 0.65
N ILE A 136 6.13 -21.75 -0.32
CA ILE A 136 5.28 -22.76 -0.95
C ILE A 136 6.12 -23.83 -1.67
N LYS A 137 7.11 -23.42 -2.49
CA LYS A 137 7.96 -24.33 -3.26
C LYS A 137 8.84 -25.19 -2.34
N ASN A 138 9.27 -24.65 -1.20
CA ASN A 138 10.13 -25.33 -0.22
C ASN A 138 9.35 -26.03 0.90
N GLY A 139 8.27 -26.73 0.56
CA GLY A 139 7.54 -27.62 1.47
C GLY A 139 6.38 -26.99 2.25
N GLY A 140 6.15 -25.68 2.14
CA GLY A 140 5.07 -24.96 2.84
C GLY A 140 3.69 -25.07 2.19
N ALA A 141 3.54 -25.81 1.09
CA ALA A 141 2.31 -25.85 0.30
C ALA A 141 1.06 -26.30 1.10
N ALA A 142 1.24 -27.23 2.04
CA ALA A 142 0.14 -27.76 2.87
C ALA A 142 -0.44 -26.71 3.84
N ASP A 143 0.28 -25.63 4.10
CA ASP A 143 -0.12 -24.56 5.01
C ASP A 143 -0.91 -23.42 4.30
N VAL A 144 -0.99 -23.44 2.97
CA VAL A 144 -1.47 -22.31 2.18
C VAL A 144 -2.68 -22.69 1.35
N SER A 145 -3.78 -21.93 1.45
CA SER A 145 -5.00 -22.09 0.65
C SER A 145 -4.98 -21.25 -0.63
N HIS A 146 -4.56 -20.00 -0.50
CA HIS A 146 -4.53 -19.00 -1.57
C HIS A 146 -3.18 -18.26 -1.53
N ALA A 147 -2.65 -17.93 -2.71
CA ALA A 147 -1.51 -17.06 -2.88
C ALA A 147 -1.86 -15.93 -3.85
N VAL A 148 -1.96 -14.70 -3.35
CA VAL A 148 -2.27 -13.51 -4.14
C VAL A 148 -1.02 -12.64 -4.25
N LEU A 149 -0.55 -12.45 -5.48
CA LEU A 149 0.72 -11.82 -5.80
C LEU A 149 0.48 -10.49 -6.52
N CYS A 150 0.67 -9.38 -5.81
CA CYS A 150 0.36 -8.04 -6.25
C CYS A 150 1.63 -7.30 -6.73
N GLY A 151 1.77 -7.11 -8.04
CA GLY A 151 2.94 -6.45 -8.63
C GLY A 151 4.25 -7.16 -8.31
N VAL A 152 4.19 -8.46 -8.03
CA VAL A 152 5.38 -9.25 -7.68
C VAL A 152 6.23 -9.39 -8.94
N PRO A 153 7.52 -9.05 -8.93
CA PRO A 153 8.40 -9.20 -10.09
C PRO A 153 8.74 -10.67 -10.36
N ASN A 154 7.73 -11.48 -10.67
CA ASN A 154 7.82 -12.95 -10.75
C ASN A 154 8.85 -13.48 -11.76
N HIS A 155 9.17 -12.67 -12.77
CA HIS A 155 10.20 -12.94 -13.77
C HIS A 155 11.44 -12.04 -13.62
N GLY A 156 11.53 -11.30 -12.51
CA GLY A 156 12.58 -10.33 -12.22
C GLY A 156 12.19 -8.90 -12.55
N VAL A 157 13.05 -7.98 -12.15
CA VAL A 157 13.03 -6.56 -12.53
C VAL A 157 13.95 -6.33 -13.74
N PHE A 158 14.91 -7.22 -13.94
CA PHE A 158 15.77 -7.32 -15.11
C PHE A 158 16.20 -8.78 -15.30
N ALA A 159 16.69 -9.11 -16.49
CA ALA A 159 17.15 -10.44 -16.90
C ALA A 159 18.49 -10.28 -17.64
N TRP A 160 19.55 -10.00 -16.89
CA TRP A 160 20.90 -9.75 -17.41
C TRP A 160 21.89 -10.83 -16.98
N ASP A 161 22.99 -10.99 -17.72
CA ASP A 161 24.08 -11.90 -17.34
C ASP A 161 24.93 -11.37 -16.17
N ASP A 162 24.87 -10.06 -15.93
CA ASP A 162 25.49 -9.42 -14.76
C ASP A 162 24.67 -9.66 -13.48
N ASN A 163 25.36 -9.74 -12.34
CA ASN A 163 24.74 -9.75 -11.00
C ASN A 163 23.69 -10.87 -10.81
N LEU A 164 24.03 -12.10 -11.21
CA LEU A 164 23.14 -13.26 -11.08
C LEU A 164 22.78 -13.62 -9.63
N GLY A 165 23.59 -13.19 -8.65
CA GLY A 165 23.30 -13.37 -7.23
C GLY A 165 22.18 -12.46 -6.69
N ASN A 166 21.71 -11.48 -7.49
CA ASN A 166 20.62 -10.61 -7.09
C ASN A 166 19.26 -11.30 -7.23
N GLU A 167 18.46 -11.34 -6.17
CA GLU A 167 17.14 -11.98 -6.16
C GLU A 167 16.12 -11.36 -7.14
N PHE A 168 16.37 -10.13 -7.65
CA PHE A 168 15.54 -9.49 -8.67
C PHE A 168 15.98 -9.77 -10.11
N ASN A 169 17.08 -10.51 -10.32
CA ASN A 169 17.52 -10.89 -11.66
C ASN A 169 16.78 -12.15 -12.12
N GLY A 170 15.95 -12.05 -13.15
CA GLY A 170 15.19 -13.15 -13.74
C GLY A 170 16.06 -14.31 -14.27
N ARG A 171 17.34 -14.05 -14.56
CA ARG A 171 18.33 -15.08 -14.96
C ARG A 171 19.06 -15.69 -13.77
N GLY A 172 18.88 -15.13 -12.57
CA GLY A 172 19.46 -15.63 -11.33
C GLY A 172 18.92 -17.00 -10.93
N PRO A 173 19.65 -17.77 -10.11
CA PRO A 173 19.23 -19.11 -9.68
C PRO A 173 17.92 -19.09 -8.89
N PHE A 174 17.68 -18.05 -8.08
CA PHE A 174 16.48 -17.93 -7.26
C PHE A 174 15.19 -17.93 -8.09
N LEU A 175 15.06 -16.99 -9.04
CA LEU A 175 13.86 -16.88 -9.86
C LEU A 175 13.73 -18.03 -10.87
N ARG A 176 14.84 -18.52 -11.43
CA ARG A 176 14.80 -19.73 -12.27
C ARG A 176 14.26 -20.94 -11.50
N GLY A 177 14.67 -21.13 -10.25
CA GLY A 177 14.15 -22.21 -9.40
C GLY A 177 12.66 -22.04 -9.05
N LEU A 178 12.21 -20.81 -8.81
CA LEU A 178 10.77 -20.56 -8.58
C LEU A 178 9.91 -20.79 -9.83
N ASN A 179 10.45 -20.51 -11.01
CA ASN A 179 9.74 -20.59 -12.30
C ASN A 179 9.96 -21.94 -13.01
N GLU A 180 10.69 -22.89 -12.41
CA GLU A 180 10.95 -24.18 -13.03
C GLU A 180 9.70 -25.08 -13.09
N GLY A 181 9.61 -25.88 -14.17
CA GLY A 181 8.57 -26.87 -14.39
C GLY A 181 7.56 -26.49 -15.47
N GLU A 182 6.57 -27.35 -15.69
CA GLU A 182 5.51 -27.10 -16.68
C GLU A 182 4.54 -25.99 -16.25
N SER A 183 4.44 -25.74 -14.94
CA SER A 183 3.68 -24.64 -14.33
C SER A 183 4.54 -23.94 -13.29
N GLU A 184 4.34 -22.63 -13.16
CA GLU A 184 5.09 -21.79 -12.21
C GLU A 184 4.38 -21.67 -10.84
N VAL A 185 3.29 -22.41 -10.66
CA VAL A 185 2.51 -22.47 -9.42
C VAL A 185 2.45 -23.90 -8.91
N THR A 186 2.35 -24.04 -7.58
CA THR A 186 2.24 -25.35 -6.95
C THR A 186 0.79 -25.86 -6.99
N PRO A 187 0.54 -27.10 -7.48
CA PRO A 187 -0.80 -27.69 -7.50
C PRO A 187 -1.47 -27.72 -6.13
N GLY A 188 -2.80 -27.57 -6.10
CA GLY A 188 -3.59 -27.62 -4.86
C GLY A 188 -3.69 -26.30 -4.10
N ILE A 189 -3.08 -25.22 -4.62
CA ILE A 189 -3.17 -23.86 -4.09
C ILE A 189 -3.79 -22.96 -5.17
N ALA A 190 -4.71 -22.09 -4.78
CA ALA A 190 -5.27 -21.10 -5.68
C ALA A 190 -4.29 -19.92 -5.82
N PHE A 191 -3.79 -19.67 -7.03
CA PHE A 191 -2.90 -18.54 -7.33
C PHE A 191 -3.59 -17.44 -8.12
N LEU A 192 -3.40 -16.20 -7.67
CA LEU A 192 -3.80 -14.98 -8.36
C LEU A 192 -2.60 -14.05 -8.50
N THR A 193 -2.37 -13.50 -9.69
CA THR A 193 -1.48 -12.36 -9.87
C THR A 193 -2.29 -11.12 -10.26
N LEU A 194 -1.93 -9.99 -9.66
CA LEU A 194 -2.48 -8.67 -9.99
C LEU A 194 -1.36 -7.82 -10.57
N ARG A 195 -1.54 -7.31 -11.79
CA ARG A 195 -0.52 -6.50 -12.47
C ARG A 195 -1.08 -5.18 -12.99
N SER A 196 -0.16 -4.24 -13.15
CA SER A 196 -0.41 -2.95 -13.80
C SER A 196 -0.52 -3.11 -15.32
N GLU A 197 -1.29 -2.23 -15.95
CA GLU A 197 -1.25 -1.96 -17.39
C GLU A 197 -0.12 -0.96 -17.72
N GLY A 198 1.13 -1.35 -17.43
CA GLY A 198 2.33 -0.63 -17.88
C GLY A 198 2.84 0.51 -16.98
N LEU A 199 2.22 0.79 -15.84
CA LEU A 199 2.69 1.82 -14.87
C LEU A 199 3.43 1.23 -13.65
N ASP A 200 3.71 -0.07 -13.65
CA ASP A 200 4.60 -0.68 -12.66
C ASP A 200 6.06 -0.42 -13.05
N LYS A 201 6.76 0.41 -12.26
CA LYS A 201 8.16 0.80 -12.50
C LYS A 201 9.16 -0.37 -12.52
N TYR A 202 8.80 -1.52 -11.97
CA TYR A 202 9.64 -2.72 -11.94
C TYR A 202 9.27 -3.74 -13.02
N ALA A 203 8.24 -3.47 -13.83
CA ALA A 203 7.84 -4.29 -14.98
C ALA A 203 7.95 -3.46 -16.29
N GLN A 204 9.15 -2.96 -16.57
CA GLN A 204 9.43 -2.06 -17.69
C GLN A 204 10.46 -2.68 -18.65
N ALA A 205 10.24 -2.53 -19.96
CA ALA A 205 11.13 -3.07 -20.99
C ALA A 205 12.48 -2.34 -21.08
N ASP A 206 12.50 -1.05 -20.72
CA ASP A 206 13.68 -0.21 -20.77
C ASP A 206 14.31 -0.04 -19.38
N GLY A 207 15.63 -0.20 -19.29
CA GLY A 207 16.39 -0.17 -18.05
C GLY A 207 16.57 1.22 -17.41
N ARG A 208 15.88 2.28 -17.88
CA ARG A 208 16.03 3.65 -17.33
C ARG A 208 15.86 3.73 -15.82
N ILE A 209 14.86 3.03 -15.25
CA ILE A 209 14.58 3.05 -13.81
C ILE A 209 15.67 2.33 -13.01
N LEU A 210 16.41 1.44 -13.67
CA LEU A 210 17.57 0.74 -13.13
C LEU A 210 18.89 1.47 -13.42
N GLY A 211 18.84 2.71 -13.92
CA GLY A 211 20.03 3.51 -14.25
C GLY A 211 20.74 3.09 -15.53
N LYS A 212 20.13 2.24 -16.37
CA LYS A 212 20.66 1.80 -17.67
C LYS A 212 19.68 2.13 -18.81
N PRO A 213 19.43 3.42 -19.12
CA PRO A 213 18.50 3.81 -20.18
C PRO A 213 18.95 3.26 -21.54
N GLY A 214 17.99 2.78 -22.35
CA GLY A 214 18.24 2.17 -23.65
C GLY A 214 18.66 0.70 -23.59
N ILE A 215 18.98 0.17 -22.40
CA ILE A 215 19.32 -1.24 -22.22
C ILE A 215 18.03 -2.02 -21.93
N PRO A 216 17.67 -3.02 -22.76
CA PRO A 216 16.50 -3.85 -22.50
C PRO A 216 16.64 -4.59 -21.17
N THR A 217 15.62 -4.52 -20.31
CA THR A 217 15.58 -5.30 -19.06
C THR A 217 15.31 -6.77 -19.32
N GLY A 218 14.69 -7.13 -20.46
CA GLY A 218 14.14 -8.47 -20.70
C GLY A 218 12.81 -8.72 -19.98
N ILE A 219 12.23 -7.69 -19.36
CA ILE A 219 10.95 -7.75 -18.61
C ILE A 219 9.92 -6.89 -19.32
N THR A 220 8.66 -7.34 -19.38
CA THR A 220 7.54 -6.55 -19.92
C THR A 220 6.48 -6.33 -18.83
N ALA A 221 5.38 -5.63 -19.17
CA ALA A 221 4.24 -5.44 -18.27
C ALA A 221 3.57 -6.77 -17.87
N GLU A 222 3.87 -7.86 -18.57
CA GLU A 222 3.43 -9.23 -18.30
C GLU A 222 4.33 -9.94 -17.29
N GLY A 223 5.52 -9.41 -16.97
CA GLY A 223 6.49 -10.03 -16.07
C GLY A 223 5.94 -10.48 -14.70
N PRO A 224 4.96 -9.79 -14.09
CA PRO A 224 4.31 -10.26 -12.88
C PRO A 224 3.37 -11.47 -13.04
N ALA A 225 2.93 -11.81 -14.26
CA ALA A 225 2.06 -12.96 -14.49
C ALA A 225 2.80 -14.29 -14.22
N LEU A 226 2.03 -15.34 -13.91
CA LEU A 226 2.52 -16.70 -13.71
C LEU A 226 1.72 -17.70 -14.54
N LYS A 227 2.41 -18.62 -15.21
CA LYS A 227 1.82 -19.75 -15.92
C LYS A 227 1.17 -20.71 -14.93
N GLY A 228 -0.15 -20.87 -15.05
CA GLY A 228 -0.99 -21.70 -14.18
C GLY A 228 -1.71 -20.93 -13.07
N ALA A 229 -1.44 -19.63 -12.92
CA ALA A 229 -2.23 -18.75 -12.06
C ALA A 229 -3.42 -18.14 -12.81
N THR A 230 -4.39 -17.61 -12.06
CA THR A 230 -5.28 -16.56 -12.58
C THR A 230 -4.47 -15.26 -12.65
N ASN A 231 -4.43 -14.61 -13.81
CA ASN A 231 -3.65 -13.38 -14.01
C ASN A 231 -4.58 -12.22 -14.40
N LEU A 232 -4.70 -11.19 -13.57
CA LEU A 232 -5.58 -10.05 -13.80
C LEU A 232 -4.80 -8.74 -13.97
N VAL A 233 -5.28 -7.90 -14.88
CA VAL A 233 -4.76 -6.54 -15.11
C VAL A 233 -5.69 -5.54 -14.44
N LEU A 234 -5.16 -4.66 -13.60
CA LEU A 234 -5.95 -3.69 -12.83
C LEU A 234 -6.13 -2.34 -13.54
N GLY A 235 -5.65 -2.21 -14.78
CA GLY A 235 -5.54 -0.96 -15.52
C GLY A 235 -4.31 -0.15 -15.11
N ALA A 236 -4.36 1.17 -15.33
CA ALA A 236 -3.27 2.11 -15.07
C ALA A 236 -2.98 2.39 -13.56
N VAL A 237 -2.73 1.34 -12.78
CA VAL A 237 -2.25 1.43 -11.39
C VAL A 237 -0.72 1.41 -11.34
N ASP A 238 -0.10 2.09 -10.38
CA ASP A 238 1.35 1.98 -10.14
C ASP A 238 1.72 0.67 -9.43
N HIS A 239 3.03 0.45 -9.24
CA HIS A 239 3.56 -0.78 -8.62
C HIS A 239 2.95 -1.08 -7.23
N ARG A 240 2.81 -0.07 -6.37
CA ARG A 240 2.26 -0.25 -5.02
C ARG A 240 0.73 -0.35 -5.07
N GLU A 241 0.09 0.39 -5.96
CA GLU A 241 -1.35 0.32 -6.18
C GLU A 241 -1.83 -1.06 -6.66
N THR A 242 -0.96 -1.90 -7.21
CA THR A 242 -1.28 -3.32 -7.50
C THR A 242 -1.76 -4.09 -6.27
N ALA A 243 -1.44 -3.61 -5.05
CA ALA A 243 -1.82 -4.22 -3.77
C ALA A 243 -2.76 -3.35 -2.94
N PHE A 244 -2.54 -2.03 -2.92
CA PHE A 244 -3.18 -1.14 -1.94
C PHE A 244 -4.36 -0.33 -2.50
N HIS A 245 -4.57 -0.34 -3.82
CA HIS A 245 -5.66 0.37 -4.49
C HIS A 245 -7.02 -0.33 -4.22
N PRO A 246 -8.15 0.41 -4.14
CA PRO A 246 -9.49 -0.19 -4.02
C PRO A 246 -9.81 -1.30 -5.03
N ARG A 247 -9.39 -1.12 -6.29
CA ARG A 247 -9.46 -2.16 -7.35
C ARG A 247 -8.70 -3.44 -6.96
N ALA A 248 -7.48 -3.32 -6.43
CA ALA A 248 -6.73 -4.48 -5.96
C ALA A 248 -7.45 -5.17 -4.80
N PHE A 249 -7.94 -4.41 -3.81
CA PHE A 249 -8.72 -4.96 -2.70
C PHE A 249 -9.91 -5.78 -3.18
N ARG A 250 -10.67 -5.30 -4.18
CA ARG A 250 -11.82 -6.02 -4.73
C ARG A 250 -11.42 -7.42 -5.21
N GLU A 251 -10.36 -7.50 -6.02
CA GLU A 251 -9.93 -8.78 -6.59
C GLU A 251 -9.31 -9.71 -5.53
N ILE A 252 -8.54 -9.16 -4.57
CA ILE A 252 -8.01 -9.92 -3.43
C ILE A 252 -9.17 -10.53 -2.62
N TYR A 253 -10.16 -9.71 -2.24
CA TYR A 253 -11.30 -10.15 -1.44
C TYR A 253 -12.09 -11.21 -2.19
N LYS A 254 -12.45 -10.94 -3.46
CA LYS A 254 -13.22 -11.86 -4.29
C LYS A 254 -12.56 -13.21 -4.45
N PHE A 255 -11.25 -13.22 -4.66
CA PHE A 255 -10.48 -14.44 -4.84
C PHE A 255 -10.44 -15.29 -3.57
N ILE A 256 -10.26 -14.68 -2.41
CA ILE A 256 -10.12 -15.40 -1.13
C ILE A 256 -11.49 -15.79 -0.55
N ALA A 257 -12.48 -14.90 -0.62
CA ALA A 257 -13.81 -15.10 -0.04
C ALA A 257 -14.78 -15.81 -0.98
N GLY A 258 -14.45 -15.93 -2.28
CA GLY A 258 -15.31 -16.54 -3.30
C GLY A 258 -16.54 -15.71 -3.69
N ARG A 259 -16.62 -14.44 -3.26
CA ARG A 259 -17.75 -13.52 -3.50
C ARG A 259 -17.27 -12.07 -3.60
N GLU A 260 -18.04 -11.21 -4.27
CA GLU A 260 -17.76 -9.78 -4.28
C GLU A 260 -17.78 -9.18 -2.86
N PRO A 261 -16.94 -8.17 -2.57
CA PRO A 261 -17.10 -7.38 -1.35
C PRO A 261 -18.40 -6.58 -1.43
N ASP A 262 -19.07 -6.42 -0.29
CA ASP A 262 -20.28 -5.61 -0.15
C ASP A 262 -19.99 -4.11 -0.36
N ARG A 263 -18.74 -3.67 -0.14
CA ARG A 263 -18.29 -2.28 -0.34
C ARG A 263 -16.77 -2.16 -0.54
N LEU A 264 -16.37 -1.13 -1.27
CA LEU A 264 -14.96 -0.70 -1.35
C LEU A 264 -14.61 0.42 -0.36
N ALA A 265 -15.63 1.15 0.09
CA ALA A 265 -15.50 2.20 1.09
C ALA A 265 -15.23 1.60 2.47
N ILE A 266 -14.39 2.29 3.26
CA ILE A 266 -14.09 1.91 4.63
C ILE A 266 -15.22 2.44 5.52
N THR A 267 -15.88 1.55 6.25
CA THR A 267 -16.96 1.92 7.17
C THR A 267 -16.35 2.36 8.51
N PRO A 268 -16.63 3.57 8.99
CA PRO A 268 -16.06 4.05 10.25
C PRO A 268 -16.51 3.26 11.48
N GLU A 269 -15.63 3.15 12.47
CA GLU A 269 -15.92 2.71 13.82
C GLU A 269 -16.30 3.91 14.69
N ALA A 270 -17.15 3.71 15.69
CA ALA A 270 -17.51 4.79 16.62
C ALA A 270 -16.36 5.20 17.54
N GLN A 271 -15.40 4.30 17.80
CA GLN A 271 -14.21 4.57 18.60
C GLN A 271 -12.99 4.02 17.88
N VAL A 272 -11.97 4.86 17.72
CA VAL A 272 -10.75 4.49 17.01
C VAL A 272 -9.58 4.47 17.98
N LYS A 273 -8.85 3.36 17.99
CA LYS A 273 -7.58 3.20 18.70
C LYS A 273 -6.46 3.01 17.69
N LEU A 274 -5.42 3.83 17.80
CA LEU A 274 -4.24 3.79 16.93
C LEU A 274 -3.02 3.33 17.72
N SER A 275 -2.35 2.32 17.21
CA SER A 275 -1.09 1.80 17.77
C SER A 275 -0.18 1.34 16.64
N GLY A 276 1.09 1.14 16.96
CA GLY A 276 2.09 0.62 16.04
C GLY A 276 3.48 0.64 16.66
N LEU A 277 4.48 0.43 15.82
CA LEU A 277 5.89 0.39 16.17
C LEU A 277 6.59 1.66 15.71
N VAL A 278 7.54 2.15 16.51
CA VAL A 278 8.58 3.06 16.04
C VAL A 278 9.75 2.22 15.57
N THR A 279 10.16 2.39 14.32
CA THR A 279 11.24 1.62 13.68
C THR A 279 12.39 2.50 13.19
N GLY A 280 13.58 1.92 13.12
CA GLY A 280 14.82 2.65 12.87
C GLY A 280 15.30 2.64 11.41
N THR A 281 16.22 3.56 11.11
CA THR A 281 16.99 3.59 9.85
C THR A 281 18.49 3.67 10.12
N PRO A 282 19.11 2.67 10.78
CA PRO A 282 20.53 2.69 11.12
C PRO A 282 21.39 2.87 9.87
N GLY A 283 22.25 3.90 9.87
CA GLY A 283 23.08 4.24 8.70
C GLY A 283 22.27 4.61 7.45
N GLY A 284 21.01 5.03 7.60
CA GLY A 284 20.10 5.33 6.50
C GLY A 284 19.44 4.11 5.85
N VAL A 285 19.69 2.89 6.36
CA VAL A 285 19.10 1.64 5.85
C VAL A 285 17.79 1.35 6.58
N GLN A 286 16.68 1.22 5.85
CA GLN A 286 15.38 0.91 6.44
C GLN A 286 15.37 -0.46 7.12
N THR A 287 15.02 -0.50 8.41
CA THR A 287 14.69 -1.72 9.14
C THR A 287 13.32 -1.60 9.78
N ASN A 288 12.70 -2.74 10.11
CA ASN A 288 11.49 -2.78 10.95
C ASN A 288 11.84 -3.14 12.41
N ARG A 289 13.11 -2.96 12.79
CA ARG A 289 13.58 -3.17 14.16
C ARG A 289 13.07 -2.06 15.08
N PRO A 290 12.61 -2.40 16.29
CA PRO A 290 12.06 -1.43 17.22
C PRO A 290 13.11 -0.42 17.68
N VAL A 291 12.69 0.82 17.90
CA VAL A 291 13.50 1.86 18.54
C VAL A 291 13.04 2.05 19.97
N THR A 292 13.94 1.86 20.93
CA THR A 292 13.71 2.14 22.36
C THR A 292 13.90 3.63 22.65
N GLY A 293 13.08 4.18 23.55
CA GLY A 293 13.23 5.53 24.07
C GLY A 293 12.73 6.63 23.15
N ALA A 294 12.12 6.29 22.01
CA ALA A 294 11.48 7.26 21.14
C ALA A 294 10.21 7.83 21.81
N SER A 295 10.03 9.14 21.76
CA SER A 295 8.85 9.82 22.29
C SER A 295 7.84 10.06 21.17
N VAL A 296 6.58 9.74 21.44
CA VAL A 296 5.47 9.94 20.51
C VAL A 296 4.37 10.73 21.19
N GLU A 297 4.00 11.85 20.59
CA GLU A 297 2.87 12.67 20.98
C GLU A 297 1.87 12.75 19.82
N VAL A 298 0.57 12.70 20.14
CA VAL A 298 -0.49 12.86 19.14
C VAL A 298 -1.33 14.06 19.50
N TYR A 299 -1.61 14.91 18.52
CA TYR A 299 -2.44 16.10 18.65
C TYR A 299 -3.58 16.04 17.64
N ARG A 300 -4.77 16.51 18.04
CA ARG A 300 -5.80 16.89 17.09
C ARG A 300 -5.38 18.18 16.40
N VAL A 301 -5.59 18.29 15.09
CA VAL A 301 -5.30 19.52 14.34
C VAL A 301 -6.49 19.98 13.49
N SER A 302 -6.49 21.26 13.14
CA SER A 302 -7.43 21.86 12.20
C SER A 302 -7.19 21.32 10.77
N PRO A 303 -8.23 20.86 10.05
CA PRO A 303 -8.10 20.44 8.66
C PRO A 303 -7.74 21.59 7.71
N ASP A 304 -7.97 22.84 8.11
CA ASP A 304 -7.80 24.02 7.25
C ASP A 304 -6.44 24.69 7.44
N SER A 305 -5.90 24.65 8.66
CA SER A 305 -4.66 25.36 9.02
C SER A 305 -3.53 24.44 9.52
N GLY A 306 -3.81 23.19 9.89
CA GLY A 306 -2.85 22.30 10.55
C GLY A 306 -2.50 22.71 11.99
N GLU A 307 -3.15 23.73 12.56
CA GLU A 307 -2.92 24.14 13.95
C GLU A 307 -3.51 23.16 14.95
N ARG A 308 -2.82 22.95 16.06
CA ARG A 308 -3.26 22.09 17.16
C ARG A 308 -4.55 22.61 17.79
N ILE A 309 -5.48 21.70 18.04
CA ILE A 309 -6.73 21.96 18.76
C ILE A 309 -6.61 21.31 20.14
N GLY A 310 -6.29 22.13 21.14
CA GLY A 310 -6.06 21.68 22.51
C GLY A 310 -4.66 21.09 22.74
N GLY A 311 -4.49 20.38 23.86
CA GLY A 311 -3.25 19.70 24.22
C GLY A 311 -3.06 18.35 23.51
N ALA A 312 -1.96 17.67 23.82
CA ALA A 312 -1.72 16.31 23.33
C ALA A 312 -2.84 15.37 23.80
N ILE A 313 -3.41 14.61 22.86
CA ILE A 313 -4.43 13.58 23.15
C ILE A 313 -3.79 12.23 23.51
N HIS A 314 -2.49 12.08 23.22
CA HIS A 314 -1.68 10.93 23.61
C HIS A 314 -0.22 11.37 23.76
N ALA A 315 0.47 10.80 24.73
CA ALA A 315 1.91 10.94 24.91
C ALA A 315 2.47 9.62 25.43
N SER A 316 3.59 9.17 24.86
CA SER A 316 4.21 7.89 25.20
C SER A 316 5.71 7.90 24.90
N GLN A 317 6.42 6.96 25.52
CA GLN A 317 7.79 6.64 25.18
C GLN A 317 7.90 5.14 24.91
N THR A 318 8.62 4.75 23.86
CA THR A 318 8.74 3.35 23.46
C THR A 318 9.67 2.56 24.37
N GLY A 319 9.24 1.34 24.73
CA GLY A 319 10.09 0.33 25.35
C GLY A 319 10.90 -0.47 24.32
N ALA A 320 11.46 -1.62 24.74
CA ALA A 320 12.26 -2.51 23.90
C ALA A 320 11.51 -3.02 22.65
N GLU A 321 10.18 -3.17 22.75
CA GLU A 321 9.30 -3.61 21.66
C GLU A 321 8.92 -2.48 20.69
N GLY A 322 9.35 -1.23 20.91
CA GLY A 322 9.09 -0.11 20.01
C GLY A 322 7.63 0.36 19.94
N ARG A 323 6.71 -0.19 20.75
CA ARG A 323 5.28 0.16 20.70
C ARG A 323 5.00 1.55 21.27
N TRP A 324 4.19 2.36 20.56
CA TRP A 324 3.85 3.72 20.97
C TRP A 324 2.38 3.93 21.40
N GLY A 325 1.45 3.08 20.94
CA GLY A 325 0.02 3.22 21.26
C GLY A 325 -0.46 2.39 22.46
N PRO A 326 -1.78 2.34 22.72
CA PRO A 326 -2.84 2.89 21.88
C PRO A 326 -3.22 4.35 22.20
N ALA A 327 -3.26 5.21 21.18
CA ALA A 327 -3.91 6.52 21.24
C ALA A 327 -5.40 6.40 20.88
N ARG A 328 -6.27 7.13 21.58
CA ARG A 328 -7.70 7.22 21.25
C ARG A 328 -7.96 8.46 20.40
N VAL A 329 -8.58 8.28 19.25
CA VAL A 329 -8.92 9.37 18.32
C VAL A 329 -10.38 9.27 17.89
N ASP A 330 -10.99 10.39 17.54
CA ASP A 330 -12.26 10.42 16.83
C ASP A 330 -12.01 10.10 15.34
N PRO A 331 -12.88 9.30 14.69
CA PRO A 331 -12.71 8.91 13.29
C PRO A 331 -12.74 10.07 12.28
N SER A 332 -13.17 11.27 12.69
CA SER A 332 -13.21 12.48 11.87
C SER A 332 -12.02 13.42 12.06
N TRP A 333 -11.15 13.17 13.05
CA TRP A 333 -10.06 14.09 13.37
C TRP A 333 -8.88 13.95 12.42
N TYR A 334 -8.41 15.09 11.92
CA TYR A 334 -7.04 15.22 11.43
C TYR A 334 -6.10 15.26 12.63
N ILE A 335 -4.95 14.61 12.50
CA ILE A 335 -3.98 14.50 13.59
C ILE A 335 -2.57 14.88 13.14
N GLU A 336 -1.80 15.42 14.08
CA GLU A 336 -0.34 15.51 14.02
C GLU A 336 0.24 14.46 14.97
N ILE A 337 1.15 13.63 14.47
CA ILE A 337 1.95 12.70 15.27
C ILE A 337 3.38 13.26 15.31
N VAL A 338 3.84 13.66 16.49
CA VAL A 338 5.20 14.13 16.72
C VAL A 338 6.04 12.96 17.18
N LEU A 339 7.08 12.63 16.42
CA LEU A 339 8.05 11.60 16.74
C LEU A 339 9.41 12.23 17.02
N THR A 340 9.92 12.03 18.24
CA THR A 340 11.30 12.32 18.61
C THR A 340 12.03 11.01 18.82
N SER A 341 13.02 10.73 17.98
CA SER A 341 13.81 9.49 18.01
C SER A 341 15.30 9.82 18.18
N PRO A 342 16.07 9.08 19.00
CA PRO A 342 17.49 9.31 19.19
C PRO A 342 18.25 9.41 17.85
N GLY A 343 19.06 10.46 17.70
CA GLY A 343 19.90 10.67 16.51
C GLY A 343 19.14 11.02 15.22
N SER A 344 17.83 11.30 15.29
CA SER A 344 16.99 11.64 14.13
C SER A 344 16.35 13.02 14.27
N PRO A 345 15.95 13.68 13.17
CA PRO A 345 15.11 14.87 13.23
C PRO A 345 13.78 14.59 13.95
N THR A 346 13.26 15.61 14.65
CA THR A 346 11.90 15.55 15.15
C THR A 346 10.94 15.59 13.96
N THR A 347 10.12 14.55 13.84
CA THR A 347 9.23 14.39 12.69
C THR A 347 7.80 14.73 13.09
N HIS A 348 7.21 15.67 12.37
CA HIS A 348 5.83 16.10 12.55
C HIS A 348 4.98 15.52 11.41
N ALA A 349 4.38 14.36 11.63
CA ALA A 349 3.56 13.67 10.64
C ALA A 349 2.09 14.09 10.74
N TYR A 350 1.60 14.81 9.74
CA TYR A 350 0.20 15.20 9.58
C TYR A 350 -0.55 14.13 8.80
N ARG A 351 -1.69 13.68 9.33
CA ARG A 351 -2.46 12.57 8.78
C ARG A 351 -3.93 12.92 8.61
N SER A 352 -4.51 12.43 7.51
CA SER A 352 -5.96 12.36 7.32
C SER A 352 -6.65 11.54 8.43
N PRO A 353 -7.98 11.67 8.59
CA PRO A 353 -8.71 10.92 9.60
C PRO A 353 -8.61 9.40 9.43
N PHE A 354 -8.59 8.71 10.57
CA PHE A 354 -8.56 7.25 10.66
C PHE A 354 -9.97 6.73 10.95
N PRO A 355 -10.71 6.18 9.98
CA PRO A 355 -12.09 5.76 10.18
C PRO A 355 -12.20 4.53 11.07
N ARG A 356 -11.14 3.72 11.22
CA ARG A 356 -11.16 2.49 12.01
C ARG A 356 -9.88 2.35 12.82
N SER A 357 -9.95 1.57 13.90
CA SER A 357 -8.79 1.26 14.73
C SER A 357 -7.70 0.55 13.92
N SER A 358 -6.43 0.71 14.29
CA SER A 358 -5.32 0.02 13.65
C SER A 358 -4.15 -0.14 14.62
N ASP A 359 -3.58 -1.34 14.67
CA ASP A 359 -2.42 -1.67 15.50
C ASP A 359 -1.10 -1.68 14.71
N VAL A 360 -1.16 -1.30 13.43
CA VAL A 360 -0.01 -1.26 12.50
C VAL A 360 0.26 0.15 11.97
N VAL A 361 -0.06 1.20 12.74
CA VAL A 361 0.32 2.59 12.44
C VAL A 361 1.80 2.79 12.81
N HIS A 362 2.69 2.27 11.96
CA HIS A 362 4.12 2.34 12.19
C HIS A 362 4.68 3.72 11.89
N LEU A 363 5.65 4.12 12.70
CA LEU A 363 6.31 5.41 12.63
C LEU A 363 7.79 5.20 12.38
N ARG A 364 8.35 6.03 11.52
CA ARG A 364 9.77 6.10 11.23
C ARG A 364 10.13 7.57 11.11
N ALA A 365 11.23 7.97 11.76
CA ALA A 365 11.66 9.35 11.67
C ALA A 365 12.00 9.71 10.22
N ALA A 366 11.74 10.97 9.85
CA ALA A 366 12.21 11.51 8.59
C ALA A 366 13.75 11.41 8.50
N GLY A 367 14.26 11.27 7.29
CA GLY A 367 15.70 11.31 7.05
C GLY A 367 16.30 12.68 7.46
N PRO A 368 17.60 12.74 7.76
CA PRO A 368 18.26 13.99 8.10
C PRO A 368 18.14 15.01 6.97
N LEU A 369 18.24 16.30 7.33
CA LEU A 369 18.35 17.38 6.35
C LEU A 369 19.52 17.11 5.40
N ARG A 370 19.25 17.20 4.09
CA ARG A 370 20.23 16.92 3.03
C ARG A 370 21.00 18.18 2.67
N PRO A 371 22.14 18.08 1.97
CA PRO A 371 22.83 19.25 1.42
C PRO A 371 21.93 20.14 0.55
N ALA A 372 20.99 19.53 -0.19
CA ALA A 372 20.00 20.26 -0.99
C ALA A 372 19.01 21.09 -0.15
N ASP A 373 18.92 20.83 1.15
CA ASP A 373 18.03 21.51 2.10
C ASP A 373 18.73 22.70 2.79
N ALA A 374 20.01 22.93 2.49
CA ALA A 374 20.79 24.01 3.06
C ALA A 374 20.14 25.40 2.80
N GLY A 375 20.05 26.22 3.86
CA GLY A 375 19.46 27.56 3.80
C GLY A 375 17.94 27.61 3.85
N ALA A 376 17.24 26.47 3.83
CA ALA A 376 15.79 26.45 4.02
C ALA A 376 15.43 26.80 5.48
N GLY A 377 14.40 27.64 5.66
CA GLY A 377 13.83 27.93 6.99
C GLY A 377 13.00 26.78 7.54
N ALA A 378 12.30 26.05 6.66
CA ALA A 378 11.54 24.86 7.00
C ALA A 378 11.51 23.86 5.83
N ILE A 379 11.35 22.58 6.16
CA ILE A 379 11.19 21.47 5.21
C ILE A 379 9.84 20.81 5.42
N VAL A 380 9.05 20.72 4.35
CA VAL A 380 7.78 20.00 4.35
C VAL A 380 7.81 18.96 3.23
N ILE A 381 7.44 17.73 3.56
CA ILE A 381 7.40 16.62 2.62
C ILE A 381 5.94 16.18 2.47
N MET A 382 5.45 16.05 1.24
CA MET A 382 4.23 15.28 0.99
C MET A 382 4.62 13.85 0.64
N SER A 383 4.12 12.87 1.39
CA SER A 383 4.48 11.45 1.28
C SER A 383 3.27 10.61 0.91
N ARG A 384 3.45 9.64 0.00
CA ARG A 384 2.44 8.67 -0.44
C ARG A 384 2.94 7.23 -0.20
N PRO A 385 2.81 6.67 1.01
CA PRO A 385 3.39 5.36 1.33
C PRO A 385 2.82 4.20 0.51
N ARG A 386 1.55 4.27 0.09
CA ARG A 386 0.80 3.19 -0.58
C ARG A 386 0.74 3.33 -2.10
N GLY A 387 1.57 4.17 -2.68
CA GLY A 387 1.57 4.45 -4.11
C GLY A 387 2.74 5.31 -4.56
N TYR A 388 2.74 5.69 -5.83
CA TYR A 388 3.64 6.67 -6.43
C TYR A 388 2.84 7.79 -7.10
N PHE A 389 3.38 8.99 -7.17
CA PHE A 389 2.76 10.09 -7.90
C PHE A 389 2.95 9.87 -9.40
N GLY A 390 1.86 9.83 -10.17
CA GLY A 390 1.89 9.63 -11.62
C GLY A 390 1.36 10.82 -12.39
N ILE A 391 2.23 11.68 -12.89
CA ILE A 391 1.83 12.81 -13.77
C ILE A 391 1.82 12.32 -15.23
N PRO A 392 0.77 12.59 -16.03
CA PRO A 392 -0.43 13.40 -15.76
C PRO A 392 -1.66 12.58 -15.33
N ARG A 393 -1.49 11.30 -14.93
CA ARG A 393 -2.59 10.43 -14.51
C ARG A 393 -3.31 10.98 -13.27
N ASP A 394 -2.54 11.47 -12.30
CA ASP A 394 -2.99 11.94 -11.01
C ASP A 394 -2.97 13.45 -10.93
N VAL A 395 -3.85 14.01 -10.08
CA VAL A 395 -3.73 15.40 -9.63
C VAL A 395 -2.81 15.43 -8.42
N VAL A 396 -1.65 16.07 -8.58
CA VAL A 396 -0.65 16.22 -7.51
C VAL A 396 -0.36 17.69 -7.31
N LEU A 397 -0.88 18.29 -6.23
CA LEU A 397 -0.59 19.67 -5.90
C LEU A 397 0.08 19.75 -4.53
N PHE A 398 1.21 20.44 -4.46
CA PHE A 398 1.88 20.76 -3.22
C PHE A 398 2.02 22.28 -3.12
N ASP A 399 1.38 22.86 -2.10
CA ASP A 399 1.25 24.32 -1.93
C ASP A 399 0.58 25.00 -3.15
N GLY A 400 -0.44 24.33 -3.71
CA GLY A 400 -1.22 24.82 -4.85
C GLY A 400 -0.53 24.69 -6.21
N LYS A 401 0.63 24.02 -6.28
CA LYS A 401 1.41 23.87 -7.52
C LYS A 401 1.73 22.40 -7.80
N GLU A 402 1.81 22.04 -9.08
CA GLU A 402 2.37 20.74 -9.47
C GLU A 402 3.85 20.69 -9.07
N PRO A 403 4.30 19.65 -8.34
CA PRO A 403 5.67 19.56 -7.85
C PRO A 403 6.66 19.27 -8.97
N ALA A 404 7.76 20.02 -9.03
CA ALA A 404 8.79 19.88 -10.06
C ALA A 404 9.71 18.66 -9.88
N ASP A 405 9.71 18.04 -8.70
CA ASP A 405 10.53 16.86 -8.38
C ASP A 405 9.79 15.52 -8.58
N VAL A 406 8.54 15.55 -9.06
CA VAL A 406 7.79 14.37 -9.49
C VAL A 406 7.90 14.21 -11.01
N LYS A 407 8.36 13.06 -11.47
CA LYS A 407 8.57 12.80 -12.89
C LYS A 407 7.27 12.41 -13.59
N ALA A 408 7.08 12.90 -14.81
CA ALA A 408 5.99 12.47 -15.68
C ALA A 408 6.25 11.07 -16.27
N GLY A 409 5.18 10.33 -16.55
CA GLY A 409 5.22 8.99 -17.15
C GLY A 409 5.02 7.88 -16.12
N VAL A 410 5.90 6.87 -16.14
CA VAL A 410 5.83 5.73 -15.20
C VAL A 410 6.08 6.24 -13.78
N PRO A 411 5.13 6.07 -12.83
CA PRO A 411 5.25 6.62 -11.48
C PRO A 411 6.44 6.02 -10.71
N THR A 412 7.39 6.87 -10.27
CA THR A 412 8.57 6.45 -9.51
C THR A 412 8.70 7.09 -8.14
N ASP A 413 8.09 8.26 -7.95
CA ASP A 413 8.31 9.13 -6.80
C ASP A 413 7.15 9.01 -5.81
N SER A 414 7.44 8.60 -4.57
CA SER A 414 6.43 8.48 -3.51
C SER A 414 6.48 9.63 -2.51
N ALA A 415 7.29 10.64 -2.79
CA ALA A 415 7.43 11.83 -1.97
C ALA A 415 7.83 13.03 -2.83
N THR A 416 7.39 14.22 -2.45
CA THR A 416 7.87 15.51 -2.98
C THR A 416 8.25 16.44 -1.83
N THR A 417 9.29 17.25 -2.01
CA THR A 417 9.83 18.13 -0.96
C THR A 417 9.65 19.60 -1.29
N LEU A 418 9.06 20.34 -0.36
CA LEU A 418 9.00 21.80 -0.39
C LEU A 418 9.98 22.39 0.62
N ARG A 419 10.75 23.38 0.15
CA ARG A 419 11.68 24.17 0.96
C ARG A 419 11.09 25.55 1.13
N ILE A 420 10.99 25.99 2.37
CA ILE A 420 10.28 27.23 2.73
C ILE A 420 11.30 28.22 3.27
N SER A 421 11.13 29.50 2.95
CA SER A 421 12.01 30.56 3.42
C SER A 421 11.90 30.77 4.94
N ALA A 422 12.93 31.33 5.56
CA ALA A 422 12.93 31.63 6.99
C ALA A 422 11.78 32.58 7.40
N ALA A 423 11.38 33.50 6.51
CA ALA A 423 10.29 34.46 6.75
C ALA A 423 8.89 33.81 6.78
N GLU A 424 8.77 32.58 6.26
CA GLU A 424 7.51 31.86 6.12
C GLU A 424 7.39 30.67 7.09
N VAL A 425 8.36 30.50 7.99
CA VAL A 425 8.32 29.45 9.01
C VAL A 425 7.05 29.58 9.85
N GLY A 426 6.43 28.45 10.13
CA GLY A 426 5.16 28.36 10.83
C GLY A 426 3.93 28.45 9.92
N ARG A 427 4.04 28.81 8.64
CA ARG A 427 2.86 28.85 7.76
C ARG A 427 2.29 27.47 7.46
N GLN A 428 1.04 27.44 7.02
CA GLN A 428 0.41 26.22 6.51
C GLN A 428 0.89 25.88 5.09
N VAL A 429 0.94 24.58 4.80
CA VAL A 429 1.25 24.01 3.49
C VAL A 429 0.21 22.94 3.19
N THR A 430 -0.46 23.05 2.05
CA THR A 430 -1.47 22.07 1.62
C THR A 430 -0.86 21.06 0.67
N GLY A 431 -0.94 19.77 0.99
CA GLY A 431 -0.75 18.68 0.06
C GLY A 431 -2.09 18.16 -0.44
N LEU A 432 -2.23 18.00 -1.75
CA LEU A 432 -3.41 17.42 -2.40
C LEU A 432 -2.95 16.32 -3.37
N PHE A 433 -3.50 15.13 -3.19
CA PHE A 433 -3.38 14.03 -4.13
C PHE A 433 -4.76 13.51 -4.48
N ASN A 434 -5.18 13.69 -5.73
CA ASN A 434 -6.53 13.38 -6.20
C ASN A 434 -7.59 14.00 -5.25
N GLU A 435 -8.25 13.17 -4.44
CA GLU A 435 -9.30 13.59 -3.49
C GLU A 435 -8.77 13.77 -2.05
N GLU A 436 -7.57 13.29 -1.72
CA GLU A 436 -7.01 13.39 -0.37
C GLU A 436 -6.25 14.71 -0.19
N ARG A 437 -6.69 15.51 0.80
CA ARG A 437 -6.08 16.79 1.18
C ARG A 437 -5.60 16.76 2.62
N ILE A 438 -4.33 17.15 2.84
CA ILE A 438 -3.70 17.28 4.16
C ILE A 438 -3.06 18.66 4.28
N VAL A 439 -3.24 19.31 5.43
CA VAL A 439 -2.56 20.57 5.76
C VAL A 439 -1.53 20.33 6.85
N ALA A 440 -0.29 20.69 6.58
CA ALA A 440 0.83 20.63 7.52
C ALA A 440 1.31 22.04 7.89
N ARG A 441 1.91 22.20 9.07
CA ARG A 441 2.64 23.43 9.46
C ARG A 441 4.12 23.30 9.14
N ALA A 442 4.71 24.38 8.67
CA ALA A 442 6.15 24.48 8.40
C ALA A 442 6.94 24.63 9.70
N TRP A 443 7.57 23.56 10.18
CA TRP A 443 8.38 23.59 11.41
C TRP A 443 9.84 24.05 11.13
N PRO A 444 10.49 24.78 12.06
CA PRO A 444 11.83 25.33 11.84
C PRO A 444 12.89 24.24 11.60
N ALA A 445 13.55 24.28 10.45
CA ALA A 445 14.65 23.37 10.12
C ALA A 445 15.87 23.58 11.04
N ALA A 446 16.07 24.80 11.54
CA ALA A 446 17.12 25.14 12.50
C ALA A 446 16.99 24.40 13.85
N GLU A 447 15.78 23.91 14.17
CA GLU A 447 15.52 23.06 15.34
C GLU A 447 15.60 21.57 15.02
N ASN A 448 16.11 21.20 13.84
CA ASN A 448 16.15 19.83 13.33
C ASN A 448 14.75 19.18 13.29
N ARG A 449 13.75 19.94 12.80
CA ARG A 449 12.36 19.50 12.64
C ARG A 449 11.99 19.38 11.17
N ILE A 450 11.23 18.33 10.84
CA ILE A 450 10.71 18.09 9.50
C ILE A 450 9.21 17.82 9.59
N ALA A 451 8.42 18.50 8.76
CA ALA A 451 6.99 18.23 8.62
C ALA A 451 6.74 17.24 7.48
N VAL A 452 5.83 16.29 7.68
CA VAL A 452 5.42 15.31 6.67
C VAL A 452 3.90 15.31 6.58
N ALA A 453 3.35 15.73 5.45
CA ALA A 453 1.95 15.48 5.09
C ALA A 453 1.87 14.06 4.50
N GLU A 454 1.49 13.07 5.32
CA GLU A 454 1.49 11.67 4.91
C GLU A 454 0.09 11.19 4.52
N LEU A 455 -0.07 10.94 3.21
CA LEU A 455 -1.30 10.46 2.59
C LEU A 455 -1.63 9.04 3.05
N THR A 456 -2.92 8.77 3.22
CA THR A 456 -3.41 7.50 3.74
C THR A 456 -4.14 6.66 2.69
N TYR A 457 -4.87 7.28 1.75
CA TYR A 457 -5.91 6.60 0.95
C TYR A 457 -5.52 6.13 -0.45
#